data_AF-A0A4U2MD67-F1
#
_entry.id   AF-A0A4U2MD67-F1
#
_cell.length_a   1.000
_cell.length_b   1.000
_cell.length_c   1.000
_cell.angle_alpha   90.00
_cell.angle_beta   90.00
_cell.angle_gamma   90.00
#
_symmetry.space_group_name_H-M   'P 1'
#
loop_
_entity.id
_entity.type
_entity.pdbx_description
1 polymer ?
#
loop_
_entity_poly.entity_id
_entity_poly.type
_entity_poly.pdbx_seq_one_letter_code
_entity_poly.pdbx_strand_id
1 'polypeptide(L)'
;WSLLANIAIKNKTLHDEFFTPYLEEIKANIHNEKNRKKEAMNSALIAIGIRNEDLARKAIEIAREIGKVQVDHGATSCKTPDAEPYIQKARERAEKKKVK
;
A
#
# COMPACT_ATOMS: atom_id res chain seq x y z
N TRP A 1 10.06 4.47 -2.85
CA TRP A 1 8.96 3.55 -2.47
C TRP A 1 9.25 2.75 -1.21
N SER A 2 10.25 1.85 -1.16
CA SER A 2 10.52 1.05 0.06
C SER A 2 10.84 1.91 1.30
N LEU A 3 11.52 3.05 1.12
CA LEU A 3 11.72 4.02 2.19
C LEU A 3 10.40 4.65 2.66
N LEU A 4 9.53 5.05 1.72
CA LEU A 4 8.21 5.61 2.02
C LEU A 4 7.35 4.63 2.83
N ALA A 5 7.36 3.35 2.44
CA ALA A 5 6.68 2.29 3.20
C ALA A 5 7.19 2.21 4.65
N ASN A 6 8.51 2.27 4.85
CA ASN A 6 9.10 2.28 6.20
C ASN A 6 8.72 3.54 6.99
N ILE A 7 8.70 4.70 6.35
CA ILE A 7 8.28 5.97 6.97
C ILE A 7 6.82 5.88 7.41
N ALA A 8 5.93 5.37 6.55
CA ALA A 8 4.50 5.21 6.86
C ALA A 8 4.26 4.32 8.10
N ILE A 9 5.07 3.27 8.28
CA ILE A 9 4.97 2.34 9.41
C ILE A 9 5.60 2.91 10.69
N LYS A 10 6.82 3.46 10.58
CA LYS A 10 7.64 3.80 11.77
C LYS A 10 7.37 5.20 12.30
N ASN A 11 7.13 6.17 11.42
CA ASN A 11 7.02 7.57 11.82
C ASN A 11 5.56 7.97 12.00
N LYS A 12 5.03 7.81 13.22
CA LYS A 12 3.62 8.12 13.56
C LYS A 12 3.33 9.63 13.73
N THR A 13 4.34 10.50 13.72
CA THR A 13 4.16 11.94 13.94
C THR A 13 3.97 12.73 12.64
N LEU A 14 4.25 12.11 11.48
CA LEU A 14 3.97 12.71 10.18
C LEU A 14 2.47 12.86 9.92
N HIS A 15 2.09 14.01 9.37
CA HIS A 15 0.74 14.31 8.91
C HIS A 15 0.36 13.48 7.69
N ASP A 16 -0.93 13.13 7.61
CA ASP A 16 -1.46 12.27 6.55
C ASP A 16 -1.41 12.92 5.16
N GLU A 17 -1.42 14.24 5.10
CA GLU A 17 -1.27 15.02 3.88
C GLU A 17 0.04 14.70 3.15
N PHE A 18 1.10 14.37 3.90
CA PHE A 18 2.39 13.98 3.33
C PHE A 18 2.26 12.76 2.40
N PHE A 19 1.35 11.84 2.68
CA PHE A 19 1.19 10.60 1.90
C PHE A 19 0.27 10.75 0.69
N THR A 20 -0.57 11.79 0.66
CA THR A 20 -1.56 12.02 -0.40
C THR A 20 -0.95 12.16 -1.80
N PRO A 21 0.11 12.97 -2.04
CA PRO A 21 0.69 13.07 -3.38
C PRO A 21 1.32 11.75 -3.86
N TYR A 22 1.88 10.96 -2.94
CA TYR A 22 2.47 9.66 -3.30
C TYR A 22 1.41 8.61 -3.66
N LEU A 23 0.24 8.68 -3.02
CA LEU A 23 -0.90 7.84 -3.34
C LEU A 23 -1.37 8.08 -4.79
N GLU A 24 -1.47 9.35 -5.22
CA GLU A 24 -1.77 9.71 -6.61
C GLU A 24 -0.66 9.28 -7.59
N GLU A 25 0.61 9.44 -7.22
CA GLU A 25 1.73 8.99 -8.05
C GLU A 25 1.70 7.47 -8.28
N ILE A 26 1.34 6.69 -7.24
CA ILE A 26 1.16 5.23 -7.36
C ILE A 26 0.01 4.94 -8.32
N LYS A 27 -1.14 5.59 -8.16
CA LYS A 27 -2.31 5.43 -9.03
C LYS A 27 -1.96 5.64 -10.51
N ALA A 28 -1.21 6.69 -10.81
CA ALA A 28 -0.88 7.04 -12.19
C ALA A 28 0.19 6.14 -12.83
N ASN A 29 1.19 5.69 -12.06
CA ASN A 29 2.41 5.12 -12.64
C ASN A 29 2.58 3.61 -12.42
N ILE A 30 1.87 2.99 -11.47
CA ILE A 30 2.15 1.60 -11.07
C ILE A 30 2.06 0.58 -12.21
N HIS A 31 1.22 0.79 -13.23
CA HIS A 31 1.11 -0.14 -14.36
C HIS A 31 2.23 -0.02 -15.40
N ASN A 32 2.81 1.17 -15.52
CA ASN A 32 3.82 1.51 -16.52
C ASN A 32 5.26 1.29 -16.03
N GLU A 33 5.43 0.96 -14.76
CA GLU A 33 6.74 0.86 -14.13
C GLU A 33 7.39 -0.52 -14.21
N LYS A 34 8.71 -0.57 -13.98
CA LYS A 34 9.45 -1.84 -13.89
C LYS A 34 8.95 -2.68 -12.71
N ASN A 35 8.94 -4.01 -12.86
CA ASN A 35 8.44 -4.97 -11.85
C ASN A 35 8.86 -4.67 -10.41
N ARG A 36 10.16 -4.45 -10.17
CA ARG A 36 10.69 -4.11 -8.84
C ARG A 36 10.09 -2.81 -8.27
N LYS A 37 9.83 -1.83 -9.13
CA LYS A 37 9.22 -0.56 -8.74
C LYS A 37 7.72 -0.72 -8.50
N LYS A 38 7.01 -1.52 -9.32
CA LYS A 38 5.61 -1.92 -9.09
C LYS A 38 5.42 -2.56 -7.71
N GLU A 39 6.28 -3.53 -7.39
CA GLU A 39 6.26 -4.21 -6.09
C GLU A 39 6.50 -3.24 -4.93
N ALA A 40 7.48 -2.35 -5.07
CA ALA A 40 7.78 -1.36 -4.04
C ALA A 40 6.66 -0.32 -3.88
N MET A 41 6.02 0.11 -4.98
CA MET A 41 4.84 0.99 -4.97
C MET A 41 3.65 0.31 -4.27
N ASN A 42 3.37 -0.95 -4.62
CA ASN A 42 2.31 -1.73 -3.99
C ASN A 42 2.55 -1.89 -2.47
N SER A 43 3.80 -2.16 -2.09
CA SER A 43 4.19 -2.24 -0.68
C SER A 43 4.01 -0.91 0.06
N ALA A 44 4.31 0.22 -0.60
CA ALA A 44 4.09 1.55 -0.04
C ALA A 44 2.60 1.87 0.11
N LEU A 45 1.77 1.55 -0.89
CA LEU A 45 0.31 1.69 -0.84
C LEU A 45 -0.28 0.95 0.37
N ILE A 46 0.12 -0.31 0.56
CA ILE A 46 -0.29 -1.13 1.70
C ILE A 46 0.15 -0.51 3.02
N ALA A 47 1.42 -0.09 3.13
CA ALA A 47 1.97 0.49 4.36
C ALA A 47 1.25 1.79 4.76
N ILE A 48 0.92 2.64 3.77
CA ILE A 48 0.15 3.87 3.97
C ILE A 48 -1.27 3.54 4.44
N GLY A 49 -1.95 2.58 3.78
CA GLY A 49 -3.31 2.18 4.12
C GLY A 49 -3.47 1.51 5.49
N ILE A 50 -2.42 0.92 6.05
CA ILE A 50 -2.48 0.28 7.38
C ILE A 50 -2.39 1.32 8.51
N ARG A 51 -1.81 2.49 8.24
CA ARG A 51 -1.43 3.49 9.24
C ARG A 51 -2.62 4.01 10.07
N ASN A 52 -3.69 4.47 9.42
CA ASN A 52 -4.89 5.03 10.04
C ASN A 52 -6.10 4.87 9.13
N GLU A 53 -7.29 5.23 9.62
CA GLU A 53 -8.56 5.03 8.91
C GLU A 53 -8.72 5.93 7.69
N ASP A 54 -8.25 7.16 7.75
CA ASP A 54 -8.40 8.13 6.67
C ASP A 54 -7.55 7.73 5.45
N LEU A 55 -6.29 7.36 5.70
CA LEU A 55 -5.40 6.83 4.67
C LEU A 55 -5.81 5.42 4.23
N ALA A 56 -6.40 4.61 5.11
CA ALA A 56 -6.95 3.31 4.71
C ALA A 56 -8.03 3.48 3.63
N ARG A 57 -8.97 4.40 3.84
CA ARG A 57 -10.04 4.67 2.87
C ARG A 57 -9.47 5.10 1.52
N LYS A 58 -8.57 6.08 1.51
CA LYS A 58 -7.90 6.56 0.27
C LYS A 58 -7.09 5.47 -0.42
N ALA A 59 -6.32 4.69 0.35
CA ALA A 59 -5.49 3.63 -0.21
C ALA A 59 -6.33 2.48 -0.79
N ILE A 60 -7.47 2.15 -0.18
CA ILE A 60 -8.42 1.14 -0.71
C ILE A 60 -9.08 1.65 -1.99
N GLU A 61 -9.51 2.91 -2.03
CA GLU A 61 -10.08 3.52 -3.24
C GLU A 61 -9.08 3.47 -4.40
N ILE A 62 -7.84 3.90 -4.15
CA ILE A 62 -6.76 3.84 -5.13
C ILE A 62 -6.44 2.41 -5.54
N ALA A 63 -6.41 1.45 -4.60
CA ALA A 63 -6.21 0.04 -4.92
C ALA A 63 -7.30 -0.51 -5.85
N ARG A 64 -8.56 -0.09 -5.66
CA ARG A 64 -9.68 -0.47 -6.54
C ARG A 64 -9.54 0.15 -7.92
N GLU A 65 -9.17 1.42 -8.00
CA GLU A 65 -8.97 2.11 -9.27
C GLU A 65 -7.80 1.54 -10.08
N ILE A 66 -6.68 1.24 -9.41
CA ILE A 66 -5.53 0.57 -10.03
C ILE A 66 -5.93 -0.83 -10.49
N GLY A 67 -6.71 -1.55 -9.68
CA GLY A 67 -7.02 -2.95 -9.90
C GLY A 67 -5.80 -3.85 -9.67
N LYS A 68 -5.78 -5.01 -10.34
CA LYS A 68 -4.77 -6.03 -10.10
C LYS A 68 -3.41 -5.63 -10.67
N VAL A 69 -2.41 -5.45 -9.80
CA VAL A 69 -1.03 -5.16 -10.19
C VAL A 69 -0.31 -6.47 -10.54
N GLN A 70 -0.13 -6.72 -11.84
CA GLN A 70 0.71 -7.82 -12.30
C GLN A 70 2.19 -7.41 -12.25
N VAL A 71 2.96 -8.16 -11.47
CA VAL A 71 4.43 -8.08 -11.43
C VAL A 71 4.93 -9.44 -11.87
N ASP A 72 5.75 -9.44 -12.92
CA ASP A 72 6.44 -10.65 -13.34
C ASP A 72 7.65 -10.88 -12.42
N HIS A 73 7.55 -11.93 -11.61
CA HIS A 73 8.57 -12.36 -10.65
C HIS A 73 9.51 -13.44 -11.24
N GLY A 74 9.49 -13.64 -12.56
CA GLY A 74 10.27 -14.66 -13.25
C GLY A 74 9.86 -16.08 -12.85
N ALA A 75 10.81 -17.02 -12.79
CA ALA A 75 10.57 -18.42 -12.44
C ALA A 75 10.33 -18.65 -10.92
N THR A 76 9.67 -17.70 -10.26
CA THR A 76 9.31 -17.82 -8.85
C THR A 76 7.79 -17.86 -8.69
N SER A 77 7.31 -18.58 -7.69
CA SER A 77 5.89 -18.64 -7.35
C SER A 77 5.41 -17.41 -6.58
N CYS A 78 6.24 -16.38 -6.44
CA CYS A 78 5.93 -15.15 -5.73
C CYS A 78 4.77 -14.43 -6.43
N LYS A 79 3.68 -14.21 -5.69
CA LYS A 79 2.52 -13.46 -6.15
C LYS A 79 2.53 -12.10 -5.51
N THR A 80 2.28 -11.07 -6.32
CA THR A 80 2.02 -9.73 -5.80
C THR A 80 0.70 -9.75 -5.04
N PRO A 81 0.68 -9.36 -3.76
CA PRO A 81 -0.55 -9.29 -3.00
C PRO A 81 -1.43 -8.16 -3.51
N ASP A 82 -2.74 -8.42 -3.64
CA ASP A 82 -3.71 -7.38 -3.92
C ASP A 82 -3.77 -6.42 -2.72
N ALA A 83 -3.60 -5.12 -2.98
CA ALA A 83 -3.46 -4.12 -1.92
C ALA A 83 -4.71 -3.98 -1.05
N GLU A 84 -5.90 -3.95 -1.66
CA GLU A 84 -7.18 -3.81 -0.95
C GLU A 84 -7.40 -4.91 0.11
N PRO A 85 -7.44 -6.22 -0.24
CA PRO A 85 -7.71 -7.27 0.74
C PRO A 85 -6.59 -7.35 1.78
N TYR A 86 -5.36 -6.97 1.42
CA TYR A 86 -4.26 -6.92 2.37
C TYR A 86 -4.46 -5.83 3.43
N ILE A 87 -4.80 -4.60 3.01
CA ILE A 87 -5.06 -3.46 3.91
C ILE A 87 -6.22 -3.81 4.85
N GLN A 88 -7.34 -4.31 4.32
CA GLN A 88 -8.51 -4.70 5.11
C GLN A 88 -8.15 -5.73 6.18
N LYS A 89 -7.48 -6.82 5.80
CA LYS A 89 -7.06 -7.88 6.72
C LYS A 89 -6.07 -7.39 7.78
N ALA A 90 -5.15 -6.52 7.40
CA ALA A 90 -4.18 -5.93 8.33
C ALA A 90 -4.87 -5.00 9.35
N ARG A 91 -5.86 -4.21 8.91
CA ARG A 91 -6.68 -3.36 9.77
C ARG A 91 -7.53 -4.17 10.74
N GLU A 92 -8.20 -5.21 10.27
CA GLU A 92 -8.96 -6.13 11.15
C GLU A 92 -8.09 -6.72 12.26
N ARG A 93 -6.85 -7.13 11.92
CA ARG A 93 -5.90 -7.64 12.90
C ARG A 93 -5.46 -6.57 13.89
N ALA A 94 -5.25 -5.33 13.43
CA ALA A 94 -4.88 -4.22 14.29
C ALA A 94 -6.00 -3.86 15.26
N GLU A 95 -7.26 -3.83 14.81
CA GLU A 95 -8.43 -3.59 15.66
C GLU A 95 -8.62 -4.69 16.70
N LYS A 96 -8.51 -5.97 16.30
CA LYS A 96 -8.55 -7.11 17.25
C LYS A 96 -7.48 -7.02 18.34
N LYS A 97 -6.34 -6.39 18.06
CA LYS A 97 -5.24 -6.21 19.02
C LYS A 97 -5.47 -5.04 19.98
N LYS A 98 -6.28 -4.05 19.62
CA LYS A 98 -6.67 -2.95 20.52
C LYS A 98 -7.76 -3.35 21.52
N VAL A 99 -8.60 -4.31 21.14
CA VAL A 99 -9.73 -4.82 21.95
C VAL A 99 -9.27 -5.83 23.02
N LYS A 100 -8.02 -6.30 22.96
CA LYS A 100 -7.44 -7.32 23.85
C LYS A 100 -6.45 -6.71 24.82
#